data_AF-A0A9D1K3Q6-F1
#
_entry.id   AF-A0A9D1K3Q6-F1
#
_cell.length_a   1.000
_cell.length_b   1.000
_cell.length_c   1.000
_cell.angle_alpha   90.00
_cell.angle_beta   90.00
_cell.angle_gamma   90.00
#
_symmetry.space_group_name_H-M   'P 1'
#
loop_
_entity.id
_entity.type
_entity.pdbx_description
1 polymer ?
#
loop_
_entity_poly.entity_id
_entity_poly.type
_entity_poly.pdbx_seq_one_letter_code
_entity_poly.pdbx_strand_id
1 'polypeptide(L)'
;MHSFLHSKEPLHDLQNLYKTVFFILQAKYFIENNVYLPTKNMLKENLKGEDLELLDICIERKNLVNLNEKEVNLLYSKIINWSSKNI
;
A
#
# COMPACT_ATOMS: atom_id res chain seq x y z
N MET A 1 5.85 -8.53 -6.60
CA MET A 1 5.81 -9.99 -6.79
C MET A 1 7.17 -10.65 -6.55
N HIS A 2 8.27 -10.12 -7.09
CA HIS A 2 9.62 -10.65 -6.82
C HIS A 2 9.97 -10.72 -5.31
N SER A 3 9.71 -9.66 -4.55
CA SER A 3 10.00 -9.64 -3.10
C SER A 3 9.15 -10.63 -2.29
N PHE A 4 7.91 -10.91 -2.69
CA PHE A 4 7.07 -11.90 -2.01
C PHE A 4 7.62 -13.32 -2.14
N LEU A 5 8.24 -13.65 -3.28
CA LEU A 5 8.73 -15.00 -3.58
C LEU A 5 10.22 -15.21 -3.22
N HIS A 6 11.02 -14.16 -3.19
CA HIS A 6 12.48 -14.26 -3.13
C HIS A 6 13.14 -13.37 -2.08
N SER A 7 12.39 -12.61 -1.28
CA SER A 7 13.00 -11.72 -0.30
C SER A 7 13.67 -12.51 0.83
N LYS A 8 14.86 -12.05 1.21
CA LYS A 8 15.56 -12.50 2.41
C LYS A 8 15.11 -11.71 3.66
N GLU A 9 14.44 -10.58 3.47
CA GLU A 9 13.92 -9.69 4.52
C GLU A 9 12.49 -9.23 4.17
N PRO A 10 11.52 -10.17 4.18
CA PRO A 10 10.19 -9.93 3.60
C PRO A 10 9.44 -8.78 4.27
N LEU A 11 9.65 -8.55 5.58
CA LEU A 11 9.07 -7.44 6.31
C LEU A 11 9.63 -6.09 5.86
N HIS A 12 10.95 -5.97 5.72
CA HIS A 12 11.58 -4.73 5.27
C HIS A 12 11.15 -4.38 3.84
N ASP A 13 11.10 -5.38 2.95
CA ASP A 13 10.62 -5.20 1.60
C ASP A 13 9.14 -4.82 1.56
N LEU A 14 8.32 -5.40 2.43
CA LEU A 14 6.91 -5.05 2.56
C LEU A 14 6.74 -3.58 2.99
N GLN A 15 7.54 -3.12 3.96
CA GLN A 15 7.53 -1.71 4.36
C GLN A 15 7.91 -0.79 3.18
N ASN A 16 8.91 -1.18 2.38
CA ASN A 16 9.28 -0.41 1.19
C ASN A 16 8.20 -0.43 0.11
N LEU A 17 7.51 -1.56 -0.08
CA LEU A 17 6.38 -1.66 -0.99
C LEU A 17 5.22 -0.76 -0.56
N TYR A 18 4.88 -0.76 0.74
CA TYR A 18 3.87 0.16 1.25
C TYR A 18 4.30 1.62 1.16
N LYS A 19 5.60 1.95 1.13
CA LYS A 19 6.05 3.32 0.85
C LYS A 19 5.60 3.77 -0.55
N THR A 20 5.65 2.90 -1.55
CA THR A 20 5.30 3.24 -2.93
C THR A 20 3.78 3.31 -3.16
N VAL A 21 2.97 2.60 -2.37
CA VAL A 21 1.49 2.60 -2.44
C VAL A 21 0.91 4.03 -2.44
N PHE A 22 1.48 4.95 -1.67
CA PHE A 22 1.04 6.36 -1.67
C PHE A 22 1.02 6.98 -3.08
N PHE A 23 2.08 6.80 -3.85
CA PHE A 23 2.19 7.40 -5.18
C PHE A 23 1.22 6.76 -6.18
N ILE A 24 0.96 5.46 -6.02
CA ILE A 24 0.01 4.74 -6.87
C ILE A 24 -1.42 5.21 -6.58
N LEU A 25 -1.80 5.32 -5.30
CA LEU A 25 -3.10 5.85 -4.89
C LEU A 25 -3.29 7.31 -5.33
N GLN A 26 -2.24 8.12 -5.22
CA GLN A 26 -2.24 9.50 -5.70
C GLN A 26 -2.47 9.57 -7.22
N ALA A 27 -1.77 8.74 -7.99
CA ALA A 27 -1.92 8.68 -9.44
C ALA A 27 -3.31 8.19 -9.86
N LYS A 28 -3.82 7.12 -9.24
CA LYS A 28 -5.17 6.61 -9.47
C LYS A 28 -6.22 7.70 -9.22
N TYR A 29 -6.18 8.35 -8.05
CA TYR A 29 -7.13 9.41 -7.70
C TYR A 29 -7.09 10.56 -8.71
N PHE A 30 -5.89 10.96 -9.14
CA PHE A 30 -5.71 11.99 -10.16
C PHE A 30 -6.34 11.59 -11.50
N ILE A 31 -6.15 10.35 -11.95
CA ILE A 31 -6.75 9.87 -13.21
C ILE A 31 -8.28 9.86 -13.12
N GLU A 32 -8.84 9.43 -11.99
CA GLU A 32 -10.28 9.29 -11.81
C GLU A 32 -11.01 10.63 -11.62
N ASN A 33 -10.36 11.61 -10.99
CA ASN A 33 -11.01 12.86 -10.55
C ASN A 33 -10.43 14.11 -11.22
N ASN A 34 -9.31 13.99 -11.95
CA ASN A 34 -8.52 15.09 -12.50
C ASN A 34 -8.07 16.12 -11.44
N VAL A 35 -7.90 15.66 -10.19
CA VAL A 35 -7.50 16.47 -9.03
C VAL A 35 -6.25 15.87 -8.40
N TYR A 36 -5.21 16.69 -8.28
CA TYR A 36 -3.95 16.29 -7.66
C TYR A 36 -3.98 16.58 -6.15
N LEU A 37 -3.84 15.53 -5.33
CA LEU A 37 -3.79 15.63 -3.88
C LEU A 37 -2.35 15.37 -3.38
N PRO A 38 -1.57 16.41 -3.05
CA PRO A 38 -0.12 16.29 -2.80
C PRO A 38 0.25 15.53 -1.52
N THR A 39 -0.65 15.40 -0.56
CA THR A 39 -0.33 14.86 0.76
C THR A 39 -1.16 13.63 1.12
N LYS A 40 -0.61 12.81 2.02
CA LYS A 40 -1.31 11.64 2.58
C LYS A 40 -2.61 12.01 3.28
N ASN A 41 -2.63 13.13 4.02
CA ASN A 41 -3.83 13.56 4.75
C ASN A 41 -4.96 13.93 3.78
N MET A 42 -4.64 14.68 2.72
CA MET A 42 -5.64 15.03 1.70
C MET A 42 -6.18 13.77 1.00
N LEU A 43 -5.32 12.80 0.65
CA LEU A 43 -5.79 11.53 0.12
C LEU A 43 -6.67 10.78 1.14
N LYS A 44 -6.29 10.75 2.42
CA LYS A 44 -7.06 10.07 3.47
C LYS A 44 -8.48 10.61 3.63
N GLU A 45 -8.66 11.92 3.47
CA GLU A 45 -9.98 12.57 3.53
C GLU A 45 -10.89 12.23 2.33
N ASN A 46 -10.30 11.79 1.21
CA ASN A 46 -11.01 11.60 -0.06
C ASN A 46 -11.11 10.13 -0.50
N LEU A 47 -10.21 9.26 -0.05
CA LEU A 47 -10.25 7.83 -0.33
C LEU A 47 -11.27 7.11 0.56
N LYS A 48 -11.80 6.00 0.05
CA LYS A 48 -12.77 5.13 0.75
C LYS A 48 -12.47 3.67 0.44
N GLY A 49 -12.99 2.76 1.26
CA GLY A 49 -12.87 1.32 1.05
C GLY A 49 -11.42 0.83 1.01
N GLU A 50 -11.11 -0.09 0.09
CA GLU A 50 -9.78 -0.73 -0.02
C GLU A 50 -8.64 0.29 -0.23
N ASP A 51 -8.88 1.38 -0.97
CA ASP A 51 -7.88 2.43 -1.23
C ASP A 51 -7.46 3.13 0.07
N LEU A 52 -8.43 3.43 0.95
CA LEU A 52 -8.17 4.05 2.25
C LEU A 52 -7.42 3.10 3.18
N GLU A 53 -7.83 1.83 3.22
CA GLU A 53 -7.15 0.81 4.03
C GLU A 53 -5.67 0.67 3.63
N LEU A 54 -5.37 0.67 2.33
CA LEU A 54 -3.99 0.61 1.84
C LEU A 54 -3.19 1.87 2.18
N LEU A 55 -3.82 3.04 2.15
CA LEU A 55 -3.18 4.29 2.56
C LEU A 55 -2.87 4.27 4.07
N ASP A 56 -3.77 3.77 4.90
CA ASP A 56 -3.54 3.66 6.34
C ASP A 56 -2.34 2.75 6.64
N ILE A 57 -2.24 1.59 5.97
CA ILE A 57 -1.06 0.73 6.10
C ILE A 57 0.21 1.44 5.57
N CYS A 58 0.12 2.20 4.49
CA CYS A 58 1.24 3.01 3.97
C CYS A 58 1.73 4.07 4.98
N ILE A 59 0.82 4.71 5.71
CA ILE A 59 1.14 5.67 6.77
C ILE A 59 1.84 4.94 7.91
N GLU A 60 1.24 3.86 8.40
CA GLU A 60 1.68 3.08 9.54
C GLU A 60 2.81 2.09 9.22
N ARG A 61 3.32 2.05 7.98
CA ARG A 61 4.25 1.00 7.52
C ARG A 61 5.48 0.83 8.41
N LYS A 62 5.98 1.90 9.04
CA LYS A 62 7.14 1.85 9.93
C LYS A 62 6.84 1.13 11.25
N ASN A 63 5.57 1.05 11.62
CA ASN A 63 5.07 0.38 12.81
C ASN A 63 4.76 -1.10 12.54
N LEU A 64 4.93 -1.59 11.30
CA LEU A 64 4.89 -3.01 10.96
C LEU A 64 6.16 -3.69 11.48
N VAL A 65 6.18 -4.00 12.78
CA VAL A 65 7.28 -4.67 13.47
C VAL A 65 6.79 -5.98 14.09
N ASN A 66 7.69 -6.95 14.25
CA ASN A 66 7.43 -8.23 14.91
C ASN A 66 6.25 -9.05 14.33
N LEU A 67 5.93 -8.86 13.04
CA LEU A 67 4.91 -9.64 12.36
C LEU A 67 5.41 -11.07 12.10
N ASN A 68 4.52 -12.04 12.28
CA ASN A 68 4.77 -13.41 11.86
C ASN A 68 4.59 -13.57 10.33
N GLU A 69 5.02 -14.71 9.80
CA GLU A 69 4.98 -14.99 8.36
C GLU A 69 3.57 -14.90 7.77
N LYS A 70 2.55 -15.37 8.50
CA LYS A 70 1.15 -15.33 8.06
C LYS A 70 0.64 -13.89 7.92
N GLU A 71 0.99 -13.02 8.87
CA GLU A 71 0.64 -11.60 8.84
C GLU A 71 1.34 -10.87 7.68
N VAL A 72 2.63 -11.15 7.47
CA VAL A 72 3.38 -10.62 6.33
C VAL A 72 2.76 -11.06 5.01
N ASN A 73 2.42 -12.35 4.88
CA ASN A 73 1.78 -12.89 3.67
C ASN A 73 0.40 -12.29 3.42
N LEU A 74 -0.38 -12.04 4.47
CA LEU A 74 -1.69 -11.38 4.36
C LEU A 74 -1.55 -9.96 3.81
N LEU A 75 -0.57 -9.20 4.29
CA LEU A 75 -0.32 -7.82 3.84
C LEU A 75 0.18 -7.77 2.40
N TYR A 76 1.10 -8.67 2.01
CA TYR A 76 1.47 -8.83 0.60
C TYR A 76 0.25 -9.16 -0.27
N SER A 77 -0.58 -10.10 0.17
CA SER A 77 -1.78 -10.52 -0.57
C SER A 77 -2.76 -9.37 -0.75
N LYS A 78 -2.93 -8.49 0.27
CA LYS A 78 -3.74 -7.27 0.16
C LYS A 78 -3.27 -6.37 -0.99
N ILE A 79 -1.97 -6.06 -1.06
CA ILE A 79 -1.44 -5.21 -2.14
C ILE A 79 -1.59 -5.91 -3.51
N ILE A 80 -1.28 -7.20 -3.59
CA ILE A 80 -1.35 -7.97 -4.85
C ILE A 80 -2.79 -7.99 -5.39
N ASN A 81 -3.75 -8.35 -4.55
CA ASN A 81 -5.16 -8.45 -4.94
C ASN A 81 -5.75 -7.09 -5.28
N TRP A 82 -5.36 -6.03 -4.58
CA TRP A 82 -5.79 -4.69 -4.95
C TRP A 82 -5.19 -4.26 -6.29
N SER A 83 -3.89 -4.51 -6.50
CA SER A 83 -3.20 -4.13 -7.73
C SER A 83 -3.82 -4.84 -8.92
N SER A 84 -4.14 -6.14 -8.81
CA SER A 84 -4.74 -6.91 -9.92
C SER A 84 -6.14 -6.44 -10.33
N LYS A 85 -6.83 -5.67 -9.49
CA LYS A 85 -8.16 -5.11 -9.79
C LYS A 85 -8.09 -3.69 -10.36
N ASN A 86 -7.02 -2.96 -10.08
CA ASN A 86 -6.91 -1.51 -10.31
C ASN A 86 -5.79 -1.12 -11.28
N ILE A 87 -4.94 -2.06 -11.67
CA ILE A 87 -3.84 -1.93 -12.63
C ILE A 87 -3.99 -3.03 -13.68
#